data_AF-A0A2V9RL34-F1
#
_entry.id   AF-A0A2V9RL34-F1
#
_cell.length_a   1.000
_cell.length_b   1.000
_cell.length_c   1.000
_cell.angle_alpha   90.00
_cell.angle_beta   90.00
_cell.angle_gamma   90.00
#
_symmetry.space_group_name_H-M   'P 1'
#
loop_
_entity.id
_entity.type
_entity.pdbx_description
1 polymer ?
#
loop_
_entity_poly.entity_id
_entity_poly.type
_entity_poly.pdbx_seq_one_letter_code
_entity_poly.pdbx_strand_id
1 'polypeptide(L)'
;MEDRAIVALFQRAEPALKHFIVLQRLPVNEKLTLVIAFGMPQPLDDVPSGGLSWSPADRLGLFLQDRTNAGRIYQLAIKPGPNDDCFMRVERITGRELVLACTGEKGATYDNQKFVYDIRAKALVKSFSYPPFSVSQILHGLAGPQFVMCDTQQLLLIDIGAGANDLRVVPPEQAHVTLSRIPMQESTVPGDRVYRTPQPPADLTLAFGPGKRFRLSTEKNKYGFDSEIVVEKVGPKEKKHPLPQTDQNTWRLARPDDIANGIPPDQAEINEQIGPHQLEDGRLWFGKTFYNGEGLSGVGGFGYFDTGTHTYHLYSPPEIYRYSVSSILVDPDFIWLALYHRGEYGNNSGGLLRWDRKAEQVPLFSVSTVINKIVRHGDALYMGAVDGIVVLRDDQIQSYFVDRDTDGRYQIVAREGTSR
;
A
#
# COMPACT_ATOMS: atom_id res chain seq x y z
N MET A 1 8.15 -6.67 -30.11
CA MET A 1 7.68 -7.12 -31.43
C MET A 1 6.31 -7.76 -31.22
N GLU A 2 5.26 -7.25 -31.86
CA GLU A 2 3.89 -7.74 -31.68
C GLU A 2 3.75 -9.20 -32.10
N ASP A 3 3.06 -10.01 -31.29
CA ASP A 3 2.79 -11.40 -31.59
C ASP A 3 1.58 -11.50 -32.54
N ARG A 4 1.87 -11.56 -33.85
CA ARG A 4 0.84 -11.51 -34.91
C ARG A 4 -0.28 -12.52 -34.74
N ALA A 5 0.02 -13.71 -34.22
CA ALA A 5 -0.97 -14.76 -34.05
C ALA A 5 -1.91 -14.45 -32.87
N ILE A 6 -1.41 -13.83 -31.79
CA ILE A 6 -2.25 -13.31 -30.70
C ILE A 6 -3.07 -12.11 -31.17
N VAL A 7 -2.47 -11.18 -31.93
CA VAL A 7 -3.17 -10.00 -32.48
C VAL A 7 -4.38 -10.42 -33.33
N ALA A 8 -4.22 -11.44 -34.18
CA ALA A 8 -5.31 -11.96 -34.98
C ALA A 8 -6.49 -12.50 -34.14
N LEU A 9 -6.22 -13.11 -32.99
CA LEU A 9 -7.25 -13.57 -32.06
C LEU A 9 -8.00 -12.40 -31.43
N PHE A 10 -7.28 -11.35 -31.00
CA PHE A 10 -7.92 -10.14 -30.51
C PHE A 10 -8.79 -9.47 -31.56
N GLN A 11 -8.28 -9.24 -32.77
CA GLN A 11 -9.02 -8.58 -33.84
C GLN A 11 -10.25 -9.38 -34.28
N ARG A 12 -10.20 -10.71 -34.17
CA ARG A 12 -11.36 -11.57 -34.39
C ARG A 12 -12.43 -11.41 -33.31
N ALA A 13 -12.01 -11.22 -32.06
CA ALA A 13 -12.93 -11.04 -30.93
C ALA A 13 -13.47 -9.60 -30.84
N GLU A 14 -12.65 -8.61 -31.17
CA GLU A 14 -12.97 -7.18 -31.15
C GLU A 14 -12.20 -6.44 -32.26
N PRO A 15 -12.83 -6.20 -33.43
CA PRO A 15 -12.18 -5.56 -34.58
C PRO A 15 -11.76 -4.10 -34.35
N ALA A 16 -12.33 -3.45 -33.33
CA ALA A 16 -12.02 -2.06 -32.97
C ALA A 16 -10.60 -1.91 -32.40
N LEU A 17 -9.99 -2.98 -31.88
CA LEU A 17 -8.64 -2.93 -31.30
C LEU A 17 -7.57 -2.70 -32.37
N LYS A 18 -6.69 -1.73 -32.12
CA LYS A 18 -5.61 -1.33 -33.05
C LYS A 18 -4.22 -1.44 -32.44
N HIS A 19 -4.11 -1.41 -31.11
CA HIS A 19 -2.86 -1.42 -30.38
C HIS A 19 -2.77 -2.64 -29.48
N PHE A 20 -1.61 -3.31 -29.46
CA PHE A 20 -1.45 -4.57 -28.74
C PHE A 20 -0.11 -4.62 -28.02
N ILE A 21 -0.14 -5.05 -26.76
CA ILE A 21 1.06 -5.27 -25.97
C ILE A 21 1.02 -6.65 -25.31
N VAL A 22 2.19 -7.30 -25.21
CA VAL A 22 2.33 -8.51 -24.40
C VAL A 22 2.82 -8.07 -23.03
N LEU A 23 1.98 -8.24 -22.02
CA LEU A 23 2.30 -7.87 -20.64
C LEU A 23 3.28 -8.87 -20.03
N GLN A 24 3.04 -10.17 -20.26
CA GLN A 24 3.86 -11.20 -19.63
C GLN A 24 3.86 -12.52 -20.41
N ARG A 25 4.98 -13.24 -20.29
CA ARG A 25 5.14 -14.62 -20.76
C ARG A 25 5.66 -15.48 -19.61
N LEU A 26 4.96 -16.56 -19.29
CA LEU A 26 5.33 -17.49 -18.24
C LEU A 26 5.42 -18.92 -18.82
N PRO A 27 6.60 -19.55 -18.86
CA PRO A 27 6.69 -20.97 -19.21
C PRO A 27 5.94 -21.80 -18.17
N VAL A 28 4.90 -22.51 -18.60
CA VAL A 28 4.06 -23.31 -17.68
C VAL A 28 4.35 -24.80 -17.76
N ASN A 29 5.00 -25.25 -18.83
CA ASN A 29 5.66 -26.55 -18.96
C ASN A 29 6.66 -26.53 -20.13
N GLU A 30 7.18 -27.69 -20.50
CA GLU A 30 8.14 -27.86 -21.61
C GLU A 30 7.59 -27.46 -22.97
N LYS A 31 6.26 -27.52 -23.17
CA LYS A 31 5.60 -27.31 -24.47
C LYS A 31 4.86 -25.99 -24.58
N LEU A 32 4.42 -25.41 -23.46
CA LEU A 32 3.49 -24.29 -23.44
C LEU A 32 4.02 -23.12 -22.61
N THR A 33 3.80 -21.93 -23.14
CA THR A 33 3.98 -20.65 -22.46
C THR A 33 2.62 -20.00 -22.29
N LEU A 34 2.27 -19.61 -21.06
CA LEU A 34 1.16 -18.71 -20.81
C LEU A 34 1.56 -17.31 -21.26
N VAL A 35 0.71 -16.68 -22.06
CA VAL A 35 0.89 -15.32 -22.56
C VAL A 35 -0.28 -14.47 -22.09
N ILE A 36 0.03 -13.40 -21.38
CA ILE A 36 -0.91 -12.35 -21.04
C ILE A 36 -0.65 -11.19 -21.99
N ALA A 37 -1.67 -10.81 -22.72
CA ALA A 37 -1.60 -9.72 -23.67
C ALA A 37 -2.79 -8.79 -23.48
N PHE A 38 -2.64 -7.58 -23.99
CA PHE A 38 -3.60 -6.52 -23.86
C PHE A 38 -3.82 -5.87 -25.22
N GLY A 39 -5.08 -5.66 -25.58
CA GLY A 39 -5.48 -4.99 -26.82
C GLY A 39 -6.30 -3.76 -26.50
N MET A 40 -6.01 -2.64 -27.18
CA MET A 40 -6.61 -1.33 -26.95
C MET A 40 -7.08 -0.71 -28.27
N PRO A 41 -8.19 0.05 -28.26
CA PRO A 41 -8.64 0.81 -29.43
C PRO A 41 -7.76 2.04 -29.68
N GLN A 42 -7.22 2.65 -28.62
CA GLN A 42 -6.34 3.81 -28.64
C GLN A 42 -4.93 3.42 -28.15
N PRO A 43 -3.87 4.13 -28.55
CA PRO A 43 -2.54 3.91 -27.98
C PRO A 43 -2.54 4.28 -26.49
N LEU A 44 -1.56 3.76 -25.76
CA LEU A 44 -1.30 4.23 -24.40
C LEU A 44 -0.71 5.63 -24.49
N ASP A 45 -1.51 6.65 -24.16
CA ASP A 45 -0.97 7.94 -23.76
C ASP A 45 -0.27 7.77 -22.41
N ASP A 46 0.76 8.60 -22.12
CA ASP A 46 1.67 8.49 -20.97
C ASP A 46 0.96 7.97 -19.71
N VAL A 47 1.23 6.71 -19.38
CA VAL A 47 0.61 6.01 -18.26
C VAL A 47 1.02 6.73 -16.97
N PRO A 48 0.09 7.40 -16.25
CA PRO A 48 0.41 7.93 -14.94
C PRO A 48 0.89 6.76 -14.06
N SER A 49 1.95 6.97 -13.30
CA SER A 49 2.56 5.98 -12.41
C SER A 49 1.51 5.27 -11.53
N GLY A 50 1.00 4.12 -11.96
CA GLY A 50 -0.15 3.49 -11.29
C GLY A 50 -0.63 2.15 -11.86
N GLY A 51 -0.42 1.85 -13.14
CA GLY A 51 -0.81 0.58 -13.75
C GLY A 51 -1.39 0.76 -15.16
N LEU A 52 -1.75 -0.33 -15.84
CA LEU A 52 -2.37 -0.26 -17.16
C LEU A 52 -3.86 0.03 -17.00
N SER A 53 -4.38 1.09 -17.63
CA SER A 53 -5.83 1.34 -17.63
C SER A 53 -6.55 0.23 -18.39
N TRP A 54 -7.51 -0.42 -17.73
CA TRP A 54 -8.29 -1.54 -18.25
C TRP A 54 -9.78 -1.21 -18.24
N SER A 55 -10.22 -0.55 -19.32
CA SER A 55 -11.60 -0.14 -19.54
C SER A 55 -12.44 -1.23 -20.23
N PRO A 56 -13.77 -1.09 -20.27
CA PRO A 56 -14.65 -1.97 -21.03
C PRO A 56 -14.39 -1.92 -22.55
N ALA A 57 -13.69 -0.90 -23.06
CA ALA A 57 -13.29 -0.80 -24.46
C ALA A 57 -12.05 -1.64 -24.79
N ASP A 58 -11.23 -1.95 -23.79
CA ASP A 58 -9.99 -2.74 -23.94
C ASP A 58 -10.26 -4.24 -23.82
N ARG A 59 -9.27 -5.07 -24.17
CA ARG A 59 -9.33 -6.52 -23.95
C ARG A 59 -8.05 -7.03 -23.30
N LEU A 60 -8.21 -7.70 -22.15
CA LEU A 60 -7.20 -8.59 -21.60
C LEU A 60 -7.35 -9.97 -22.24
N GLY A 61 -6.26 -10.49 -22.78
CA GLY A 61 -6.21 -11.84 -23.35
C GLY A 61 -5.29 -12.76 -22.57
N LEU A 62 -5.77 -13.97 -22.29
CA LEU A 62 -5.00 -15.07 -21.72
C LEU A 62 -4.90 -16.19 -22.76
N PHE A 63 -3.67 -16.57 -23.09
CA PHE A 63 -3.40 -17.55 -24.14
C PHE A 63 -2.35 -18.58 -23.70
N LEU A 64 -2.46 -19.82 -24.17
CA LEU A 64 -1.35 -20.77 -24.15
C LEU A 64 -0.75 -20.83 -25.55
N GLN A 65 0.55 -20.59 -25.66
CA GLN A 65 1.28 -20.64 -26.93
C GLN A 65 2.26 -21.81 -26.91
N ASP A 66 2.29 -22.58 -28.00
CA ASP A 66 3.26 -23.65 -28.20
C ASP A 66 4.67 -23.07 -28.35
N ARG A 67 5.62 -23.59 -27.56
CA ARG A 67 7.01 -23.11 -27.50
C ARG A 67 7.81 -23.45 -28.75
N THR A 68 7.39 -24.46 -29.50
CA THR A 68 8.04 -24.92 -30.74
C THR A 68 7.33 -24.41 -32.00
N ASN A 69 6.08 -23.96 -31.87
CA ASN A 69 5.30 -23.38 -32.95
C ASN A 69 4.50 -22.17 -32.45
N ALA A 70 5.07 -20.98 -32.58
CA ALA A 70 4.44 -19.73 -32.12
C ALA A 70 3.08 -19.44 -32.77
N GLY A 71 2.78 -20.02 -33.94
CA GLY A 71 1.46 -19.89 -34.59
C GLY A 71 0.36 -20.74 -33.95
N ARG A 72 0.72 -21.72 -33.11
CA ARG A 72 -0.24 -22.59 -32.41
C ARG A 72 -0.60 -22.00 -31.05
N ILE A 73 -1.77 -21.36 -31.00
CA ILE A 73 -2.28 -20.69 -29.81
C ILE A 73 -3.60 -21.31 -29.38
N TYR A 74 -3.76 -21.45 -28.07
CA TYR A 74 -5.00 -21.83 -27.41
C TYR A 74 -5.51 -20.63 -26.61
N GLN A 75 -6.66 -20.10 -27.01
CA GLN A 75 -7.30 -18.98 -26.30
C GLN A 75 -7.97 -19.52 -25.03
N LEU A 76 -7.52 -19.04 -23.87
CA LEU A 76 -8.18 -19.32 -22.59
C LEU A 76 -9.29 -18.30 -22.35
N ALA A 77 -8.98 -17.01 -22.55
CA ALA A 77 -9.94 -15.93 -22.34
C ALA A 77 -9.55 -14.68 -23.15
N ILE A 78 -10.57 -13.92 -23.54
CA ILE A 78 -10.45 -12.52 -23.97
C ILE A 78 -11.59 -11.78 -23.25
N LYS A 79 -11.26 -10.79 -22.41
CA LYS A 79 -12.21 -10.16 -21.49
C LYS A 79 -12.12 -8.63 -21.51
N PRO A 80 -13.26 -7.92 -21.48
CA PRO A 80 -13.29 -6.48 -21.28
C PRO A 80 -12.86 -6.11 -19.87
N GLY A 81 -12.47 -4.85 -19.67
CA GLY A 81 -12.26 -4.29 -18.34
C GLY A 81 -13.56 -4.25 -17.54
N PRO A 82 -13.47 -4.30 -16.19
CA PRO A 82 -14.66 -4.34 -15.35
C PRO A 82 -15.39 -2.99 -15.26
N ASN A 83 -14.67 -1.87 -15.45
CA ASN A 83 -15.19 -0.51 -15.40
C ASN A 83 -14.19 0.46 -16.08
N ASP A 84 -14.56 1.74 -16.23
CA ASP A 84 -13.71 2.77 -16.84
C ASP A 84 -12.61 3.32 -15.90
N ASP A 85 -12.54 2.85 -14.66
CA ASP A 85 -11.63 3.33 -13.60
C ASP A 85 -10.83 2.17 -12.98
N CYS A 86 -10.25 1.32 -13.81
CA CYS A 86 -9.37 0.23 -13.34
C CYS A 86 -7.95 0.42 -13.88
N PHE A 87 -7.06 0.92 -13.02
CA PHE A 87 -5.62 0.72 -13.16
C PHE A 87 -5.29 -0.70 -12.70
N MET A 88 -5.11 -1.60 -13.67
CA MET A 88 -4.89 -3.00 -13.36
C MET A 88 -3.44 -3.30 -12.97
N ARG A 89 -3.28 -4.22 -12.03
CA ARG A 89 -1.99 -4.76 -11.59
C ARG A 89 -2.08 -6.27 -11.44
N VAL A 90 -1.04 -6.98 -11.84
CA VAL A 90 -0.92 -8.43 -11.57
C VAL A 90 -0.62 -8.64 -10.09
N GLU A 91 -1.50 -9.32 -9.36
CA GLU A 91 -1.27 -9.73 -7.98
C GLU A 91 -0.58 -11.10 -7.91
N ARG A 92 -0.99 -12.02 -8.78
CA ARG A 92 -0.46 -13.38 -8.83
C ARG A 92 -0.63 -14.00 -10.21
N ILE A 93 0.42 -14.65 -10.70
CA ILE A 93 0.38 -15.47 -11.91
C ILE A 93 1.10 -16.79 -11.68
N THR A 94 0.45 -17.91 -11.99
CA THR A 94 1.02 -19.25 -11.88
C THR A 94 0.69 -20.10 -13.12
N GLY A 95 0.95 -21.40 -13.08
CA GLY A 95 0.41 -22.32 -14.09
C GLY A 95 -1.08 -22.64 -13.94
N ARG A 96 -1.78 -22.15 -12.91
CA ARG A 96 -3.18 -22.54 -12.63
C ARG A 96 -4.13 -21.37 -12.56
N GLU A 97 -3.61 -20.17 -12.28
CA GLU A 97 -4.43 -19.00 -12.06
C GLU A 97 -3.72 -17.70 -12.42
N LEU A 98 -4.52 -16.68 -12.70
CA LEU A 98 -4.15 -15.27 -12.77
C LEU A 98 -5.09 -14.50 -11.84
N VAL A 99 -4.53 -13.64 -10.99
CA VAL A 99 -5.27 -12.67 -10.18
C VAL A 99 -4.78 -11.27 -10.52
N LEU A 100 -5.72 -10.39 -10.85
CA LEU A 100 -5.49 -8.98 -11.11
C LEU A 100 -6.21 -8.13 -10.07
N ALA A 101 -5.55 -7.12 -9.54
CA ALA A 101 -6.19 -6.04 -8.78
C ALA A 101 -6.58 -4.90 -9.70
N CYS A 102 -7.65 -4.19 -9.35
CA CYS A 102 -8.09 -2.94 -9.97
C CYS A 102 -8.13 -1.85 -8.91
N THR A 103 -7.30 -0.83 -9.09
CA THR A 103 -7.35 0.41 -8.31
C THR A 103 -7.82 1.53 -9.22
N GLY A 104 -8.68 2.42 -8.76
CA GLY A 104 -9.14 3.59 -9.51
C GLY A 104 -8.49 4.89 -9.07
N GLU A 105 -8.97 5.97 -9.66
CA GLU A 105 -8.61 7.33 -9.29
C GLU A 105 -8.87 7.58 -7.80
N LYS A 106 -8.04 8.41 -7.17
CA LYS A 106 -8.17 8.80 -5.75
C LYS A 106 -8.15 7.62 -4.77
N GLY A 107 -7.55 6.50 -5.19
CA GLY A 107 -7.43 5.29 -4.36
C GLY A 107 -8.73 4.51 -4.24
N ALA A 108 -9.69 4.70 -5.16
CA ALA A 108 -10.82 3.80 -5.29
C ALA A 108 -10.33 2.36 -5.44
N THR A 109 -11.00 1.41 -4.80
CA THR A 109 -10.59 0.00 -4.83
C THR A 109 -11.75 -0.83 -5.36
N TYR A 110 -11.48 -1.64 -6.39
CA TYR A 110 -12.47 -2.50 -7.03
C TYR A 110 -12.16 -3.97 -6.80
N ASP A 111 -13.12 -4.83 -7.12
CA ASP A 111 -12.93 -6.27 -7.04
C ASP A 111 -11.70 -6.74 -7.83
N ASN A 112 -10.95 -7.64 -7.19
CA ASN A 112 -9.95 -8.45 -7.88
C ASN A 112 -10.62 -9.31 -8.95
N GLN A 113 -9.95 -9.48 -10.09
CA GLN A 113 -10.39 -10.31 -11.20
C GLN A 113 -9.56 -11.60 -11.23
N LYS A 114 -10.19 -12.75 -11.06
CA LYS A 114 -9.52 -14.06 -11.00
C LYS A 114 -9.89 -14.95 -12.18
N PHE A 115 -8.88 -15.57 -12.77
CA PHE A 115 -8.98 -16.54 -13.85
C PHE A 115 -8.31 -17.83 -13.43
N VAL A 116 -9.04 -18.94 -13.45
CA VAL A 116 -8.54 -20.28 -13.13
C VAL A 116 -8.58 -21.11 -14.41
N TYR A 117 -7.49 -21.79 -14.73
CA TYR A 117 -7.33 -22.53 -15.99
C TYR A 117 -6.61 -23.86 -15.81
N ASP A 118 -6.89 -24.78 -16.73
CA ASP A 118 -6.23 -26.08 -16.83
C ASP A 118 -5.36 -26.11 -18.08
N ILE A 119 -4.03 -26.15 -17.89
CA ILE A 119 -3.05 -26.18 -18.97
C ILE A 119 -3.13 -27.49 -19.79
N ARG A 120 -3.49 -28.61 -19.17
CA ARG A 120 -3.59 -29.90 -19.86
C ARG A 120 -4.79 -29.91 -20.80
N ALA A 121 -5.93 -29.45 -20.28
CA ALA A 121 -7.15 -29.26 -21.06
C ALA A 121 -7.07 -28.07 -22.04
N LYS A 122 -6.13 -27.15 -21.81
CA LYS A 122 -5.94 -25.89 -22.56
C LYS A 122 -7.19 -25.02 -22.54
N ALA A 123 -7.83 -24.95 -21.39
CA ALA A 123 -9.13 -24.31 -21.21
C ALA A 123 -9.19 -23.47 -19.93
N LEU A 124 -9.98 -22.40 -19.99
CA LEU A 124 -10.40 -21.67 -18.79
C LEU A 124 -11.42 -22.52 -18.02
N VAL A 125 -11.18 -22.72 -16.74
CA VAL A 125 -12.05 -23.49 -15.83
C VAL A 125 -13.10 -22.57 -15.21
N LYS A 126 -12.67 -21.41 -14.68
CA LYS A 126 -13.57 -20.46 -14.01
C LYS A 126 -13.00 -19.04 -14.09
N SER A 127 -13.88 -18.04 -14.13
CA SER A 127 -13.52 -16.63 -13.90
C SER A 127 -14.54 -15.98 -12.98
N PHE A 128 -14.08 -15.21 -12.01
CA PHE A 128 -14.94 -14.52 -11.04
C PHE A 128 -14.23 -13.32 -10.42
N SER A 129 -15.00 -12.44 -9.79
CA SER A 129 -14.48 -11.29 -9.05
C SER A 129 -14.72 -11.45 -7.54
N TYR A 130 -13.92 -10.75 -6.74
CA TYR A 130 -14.11 -10.66 -5.28
C TYR A 130 -13.44 -9.40 -4.72
N PRO A 131 -13.98 -8.81 -3.64
CA PRO A 131 -13.42 -7.60 -3.08
C PRO A 131 -12.04 -7.86 -2.46
N PRO A 132 -11.05 -6.97 -2.64
CA PRO A 132 -9.75 -7.09 -2.00
C PRO A 132 -9.82 -6.71 -0.53
N PHE A 133 -8.87 -7.21 0.24
CA PHE A 133 -8.77 -6.93 1.67
C PHE A 133 -7.58 -6.02 1.99
N SER A 134 -7.84 -5.02 2.83
CA SER A 134 -6.83 -4.09 3.39
C SER A 134 -6.59 -4.40 4.87
N VAL A 135 -5.37 -4.19 5.37
CA VAL A 135 -5.11 -4.28 6.82
C VAL A 135 -5.67 -3.05 7.50
N SER A 136 -6.64 -3.27 8.39
CA SER A 136 -7.28 -2.20 9.13
C SER A 136 -6.67 -1.98 10.52
N GLN A 137 -6.36 -3.08 11.22
CA GLN A 137 -5.78 -3.07 12.56
C GLN A 137 -4.80 -4.23 12.74
N ILE A 138 -3.81 -4.03 13.61
CA ILE A 138 -2.97 -5.11 14.14
C ILE A 138 -3.30 -5.22 15.63
N LEU A 139 -3.73 -6.40 16.05
CA LEU A 139 -4.06 -6.72 17.43
C LEU A 139 -2.91 -7.48 18.08
N HIS A 140 -2.80 -7.36 19.39
CA HIS A 140 -1.93 -8.20 20.19
C HIS A 140 -2.67 -9.50 20.56
N GLY A 141 -2.38 -10.58 19.83
CA GLY A 141 -2.89 -11.92 20.15
C GLY A 141 -1.98 -12.66 21.14
N LEU A 142 -2.48 -13.78 21.68
CA LEU A 142 -1.74 -14.61 22.63
C LEU A 142 -0.46 -15.23 22.04
N ALA A 143 -0.49 -15.62 20.77
CA ALA A 143 0.62 -16.26 20.07
C ALA A 143 1.49 -15.27 19.27
N GLY A 144 1.07 -14.00 19.19
CA GLY A 144 1.72 -12.99 18.36
C GLY A 144 0.72 -12.00 17.77
N PRO A 145 1.18 -11.08 16.91
CA PRO A 145 0.32 -10.14 16.20
C PRO A 145 -0.76 -10.84 15.36
N GLN A 146 -1.97 -10.29 15.38
CA GLN A 146 -3.08 -10.73 14.51
C GLN A 146 -3.51 -9.55 13.63
N PHE A 147 -3.67 -9.78 12.33
CA PHE A 147 -4.04 -8.75 11.36
C PHE A 147 -5.54 -8.83 11.09
N VAL A 148 -6.23 -7.73 11.37
CA VAL A 148 -7.63 -7.56 11.01
C VAL A 148 -7.67 -7.02 9.59
N MET A 149 -8.22 -7.81 8.69
CA MET A 149 -8.37 -7.50 7.28
C MET A 149 -9.80 -7.05 7.02
N CYS A 150 -10.01 -6.02 6.21
CA CYS A 150 -11.33 -5.51 5.84
C CYS A 150 -11.47 -5.34 4.32
N ASP A 151 -12.56 -5.85 3.75
CA ASP A 151 -12.93 -5.71 2.33
C ASP A 151 -14.11 -4.76 2.11
N THR A 152 -14.40 -3.92 3.11
CA THR A 152 -15.56 -3.02 3.22
C THR A 152 -16.91 -3.65 3.52
N GLN A 153 -17.01 -4.97 3.60
CA GLN A 153 -18.27 -5.68 3.88
C GLN A 153 -18.14 -6.66 5.04
N GLN A 154 -16.95 -7.21 5.24
CA GLN A 154 -16.64 -8.19 6.27
C GLN A 154 -15.21 -8.03 6.77
N LEU A 155 -14.94 -8.69 7.90
CA LEU A 155 -13.62 -8.79 8.48
C LEU A 155 -13.08 -10.21 8.36
N LEU A 156 -11.79 -10.34 8.10
CA LEU A 156 -11.03 -11.57 8.31
C LEU A 156 -9.95 -11.32 9.36
N LEU A 157 -9.53 -12.39 10.02
CA LEU A 157 -8.40 -12.37 10.94
C LEU A 157 -7.29 -13.22 10.33
N ILE A 158 -6.09 -12.66 10.23
CA ILE A 158 -4.88 -13.38 9.82
C ILE A 158 -3.94 -13.48 11.01
N ASP A 159 -3.52 -14.69 11.34
CA ASP A 159 -2.50 -14.93 12.35
C ASP A 159 -1.15 -15.24 11.72
N ILE A 160 -0.10 -15.01 12.50
CA ILE A 160 1.24 -15.53 12.22
C ILE A 160 1.34 -16.91 12.90
N GLY A 161 1.47 -17.96 12.12
CA GLY A 161 1.72 -19.31 12.59
C GLY A 161 3.17 -19.53 13.02
N ALA A 162 3.51 -20.75 13.40
CA ALA A 162 4.78 -21.07 14.05
C ALA A 162 5.98 -21.14 13.08
N GLY A 163 5.72 -21.23 11.77
CA GLY A 163 6.75 -21.31 10.74
C GLY A 163 7.13 -19.94 10.15
N ALA A 164 8.34 -19.86 9.60
CA ALA A 164 8.74 -18.76 8.74
C ALA A 164 7.75 -18.66 7.56
N ASN A 165 7.05 -17.52 7.44
CA ASN A 165 6.02 -17.22 6.42
C ASN A 165 4.65 -17.89 6.61
N ASP A 166 4.33 -18.39 7.80
CA ASP A 166 3.06 -19.06 8.08
C ASP A 166 1.92 -18.07 8.34
N LEU A 167 1.66 -17.14 7.42
CA LEU A 167 0.44 -16.33 7.51
C LEU A 167 -0.76 -17.22 7.19
N ARG A 168 -1.80 -17.17 8.02
CA ARG A 168 -3.00 -18.01 7.85
C ARG A 168 -4.28 -17.26 8.14
N VAL A 169 -5.30 -17.48 7.32
CA VAL A 169 -6.66 -17.03 7.61
C VAL A 169 -7.19 -17.87 8.78
N VAL A 170 -7.55 -17.21 9.87
CA VAL A 170 -8.15 -17.87 11.04
C VAL A 170 -9.55 -18.36 10.67
N PRO A 171 -9.92 -19.61 11.01
CA PRO A 171 -11.27 -20.12 10.72
C PRO A 171 -12.37 -19.21 11.28
N PRO A 172 -13.49 -18.98 10.54
CA PRO A 172 -14.52 -18.01 10.93
C PRO A 172 -15.04 -18.17 12.36
N GLU A 173 -15.28 -19.40 12.81
CA GLU A 173 -15.77 -19.70 14.17
C GLU A 173 -14.80 -19.25 15.26
N GLN A 174 -13.49 -19.38 15.01
CA GLN A 174 -12.44 -18.94 15.95
C GLN A 174 -12.27 -17.43 15.89
N ALA A 175 -12.28 -16.87 14.67
CA ALA A 175 -12.13 -15.44 14.45
C ALA A 175 -13.30 -14.63 15.05
N HIS A 176 -14.51 -15.21 15.10
CA HIS A 176 -15.71 -14.53 15.61
C HIS A 176 -15.55 -13.99 17.03
N VAL A 177 -14.81 -14.71 17.90
CA VAL A 177 -14.56 -14.29 19.29
C VAL A 177 -13.83 -12.95 19.36
N THR A 178 -12.92 -12.71 18.42
CA THR A 178 -12.13 -11.47 18.32
C THR A 178 -12.87 -10.42 17.48
N LEU A 179 -13.34 -10.80 16.29
CA LEU A 179 -13.90 -9.86 15.30
C LEU A 179 -15.25 -9.27 15.72
N SER A 180 -16.05 -9.99 16.51
CA SER A 180 -17.33 -9.46 17.04
C SER A 180 -17.18 -8.21 17.93
N ARG A 181 -15.96 -7.94 18.41
CA ARG A 181 -15.63 -6.78 19.24
C ARG A 181 -15.17 -5.57 18.45
N ILE A 182 -14.99 -5.73 17.13
CA ILE A 182 -14.50 -4.67 16.25
C ILE A 182 -15.69 -4.10 15.51
N PRO A 183 -16.12 -2.86 15.82
CA PRO A 183 -17.24 -2.27 15.12
C PRO A 183 -16.88 -2.02 13.64
N MET A 184 -17.84 -2.28 12.77
CA MET A 184 -17.83 -1.83 11.39
C MET A 184 -18.80 -0.65 11.27
N GLN A 185 -18.31 0.50 10.82
CA GLN A 185 -19.10 1.72 10.65
C GLN A 185 -19.32 1.99 9.17
N GLU A 186 -20.56 2.31 8.79
CA GLU A 186 -20.87 2.75 7.44
C GLU A 186 -20.18 4.09 7.16
N SER A 187 -19.68 4.24 5.93
CA SER A 187 -19.09 5.49 5.44
C SER A 187 -20.07 6.64 5.66
N THR A 188 -19.57 7.75 6.19
CA THR A 188 -20.38 8.98 6.32
C THR A 188 -20.56 9.70 4.98
N VAL A 189 -19.97 9.17 3.89
CA VAL A 189 -20.12 9.69 2.54
C VAL A 189 -21.49 9.25 1.99
N PRO A 190 -22.40 10.18 1.65
CA PRO A 190 -23.73 9.83 1.17
C PRO A 190 -23.70 8.92 -0.06
N GLY A 191 -24.35 7.75 0.03
CA GLY A 191 -24.46 6.78 -1.09
C GLY A 191 -23.36 5.71 -1.13
N ASP A 192 -22.35 5.82 -0.27
CA ASP A 192 -21.24 4.87 -0.18
C ASP A 192 -21.56 3.81 0.90
N ARG A 193 -22.05 2.62 0.51
CA ARG A 193 -22.33 1.50 1.44
C ARG A 193 -21.06 0.72 1.79
N VAL A 194 -19.98 1.44 2.08
CA VAL A 194 -18.68 0.88 2.46
C VAL A 194 -18.56 0.93 3.97
N TYR A 195 -18.36 -0.23 4.59
CA TYR A 195 -18.09 -0.30 6.01
C TYR A 195 -16.59 -0.21 6.27
N ARG A 196 -16.17 0.64 7.20
CA ARG A 196 -14.77 0.72 7.65
C ARG A 196 -14.70 0.39 9.13
N THR A 197 -13.63 -0.26 9.56
CA THR A 197 -13.33 -0.24 10.99
C THR A 197 -12.91 1.19 11.33
N PRO A 198 -13.48 1.83 12.36
CA PRO A 198 -13.02 3.13 12.77
C PRO A 198 -11.52 3.06 13.03
N GLN A 199 -10.77 4.03 12.49
CA GLN A 199 -9.38 4.18 12.89
C GLN A 199 -9.40 4.34 14.42
N PRO A 200 -8.58 3.57 15.17
CA PRO A 200 -8.47 3.81 16.59
C PRO A 200 -8.20 5.30 16.77
N PRO A 201 -8.94 6.00 17.65
CA PRO A 201 -8.63 7.40 17.91
C PRO A 201 -7.14 7.47 18.23
N ALA A 202 -6.44 8.47 17.68
CA ALA A 202 -5.08 8.77 18.13
C ALA A 202 -5.13 8.81 19.66
N ASP A 203 -4.15 8.20 20.32
CA ASP A 203 -4.12 8.20 21.78
C ASP A 203 -3.71 9.61 22.25
N LEU A 204 -4.65 10.56 22.13
CA LEU A 204 -4.53 11.94 22.57
C LEU A 204 -4.42 12.03 24.10
N THR A 205 -4.62 10.91 24.80
CA THR A 205 -4.42 10.78 26.24
C THR A 205 -3.04 10.26 26.62
N LEU A 206 -2.20 9.93 25.64
CA LEU A 206 -0.86 9.40 25.85
C LEU A 206 0.05 10.48 26.43
N ALA A 207 0.05 10.57 27.75
CA ALA A 207 0.90 11.48 28.49
C ALA A 207 2.30 10.87 28.69
N PHE A 208 3.34 11.65 28.43
CA PHE A 208 4.73 11.22 28.41
C PHE A 208 5.69 12.20 29.11
N GLY A 209 6.95 11.80 29.19
CA GLY A 209 8.00 12.51 29.91
C GLY A 209 7.85 12.48 31.43
N PRO A 210 8.80 13.12 32.16
CA PRO A 210 8.78 13.16 33.62
C PRO A 210 7.47 13.74 34.17
N GLY A 211 6.80 12.98 35.04
CA GLY A 211 5.54 13.36 35.65
C GLY A 211 4.34 13.39 34.71
N LYS A 212 4.43 12.77 33.51
CA LYS A 212 3.36 12.77 32.50
C LYS A 212 2.89 14.19 32.14
N ARG A 213 3.84 15.12 32.07
CA ARG A 213 3.57 16.54 31.85
C ARG A 213 3.31 16.88 30.39
N PHE A 214 3.78 16.04 29.46
CA PHE A 214 3.59 16.24 28.03
C PHE A 214 2.48 15.32 27.51
N ARG A 215 1.75 15.76 26.49
CA ARG A 215 0.79 14.94 25.75
C ARG A 215 0.67 15.45 24.32
N LEU A 216 0.10 14.64 23.45
CA LEU A 216 -0.40 15.13 22.17
C LEU A 216 -1.74 15.82 22.35
N SER A 217 -1.95 16.87 21.56
CA SER A 217 -3.22 17.56 21.43
C SER A 217 -3.51 17.77 19.95
N THR A 218 -4.77 18.01 19.63
CA THR A 218 -5.18 18.37 18.28
C THR A 218 -5.41 19.87 18.18
N GLU A 219 -4.95 20.47 17.10
CA GLU A 219 -5.32 21.82 16.70
C GLU A 219 -5.61 21.92 15.22
N LYS A 220 -6.42 22.90 14.85
CA LYS A 220 -6.70 23.21 13.45
C LYS A 220 -5.46 23.85 12.83
N ASN A 221 -4.94 23.25 11.78
CA ASN A 221 -3.91 23.86 10.94
C ASN A 221 -4.50 25.05 10.16
N LYS A 222 -3.66 25.75 9.41
CA LYS A 222 -4.08 26.93 8.63
C LYS A 222 -5.17 26.66 7.57
N TYR A 223 -5.42 25.40 7.22
CA TYR A 223 -6.49 24.96 6.31
C TYR A 223 -7.72 24.39 7.04
N GLY A 224 -7.75 24.43 8.38
CA GLY A 224 -8.87 23.90 9.16
C GLY A 224 -8.87 22.37 9.32
N PHE A 225 -7.80 21.68 8.93
CA PHE A 225 -7.64 20.26 9.21
C PHE A 225 -7.02 20.04 10.59
N ASP A 226 -7.40 18.95 11.24
CA ASP A 226 -6.82 18.54 12.51
C ASP A 226 -5.35 18.15 12.33
N SER A 227 -4.50 18.65 13.21
CA SER A 227 -3.06 18.39 13.24
C SER A 227 -2.59 18.17 14.68
N GLU A 228 -1.61 17.30 14.85
CA GLU A 228 -1.05 16.95 16.15
C GLU A 228 0.00 17.97 16.61
N ILE A 229 -0.06 18.35 17.89
CA ILE A 229 0.90 19.23 18.55
C ILE A 229 1.25 18.70 19.94
N VAL A 230 2.52 18.82 20.33
CA VAL A 230 2.95 18.55 21.71
C VAL A 230 2.54 19.71 22.61
N VAL A 231 1.85 19.38 23.70
CA VAL A 231 1.51 20.34 24.76
C VAL A 231 2.07 19.89 26.09
N GLU A 232 2.52 20.86 26.87
CA GLU A 232 3.10 20.68 28.19
C GLU A 232 2.21 21.33 29.25
N LYS A 233 1.86 20.57 30.29
CA LYS A 233 1.14 21.08 31.46
C LYS A 233 2.09 21.85 32.37
N VAL A 234 1.88 23.16 32.49
CA VAL A 234 2.62 24.08 33.36
C VAL A 234 1.64 24.71 34.35
N GLY A 235 1.38 24.02 35.46
CA GLY A 235 0.37 24.41 36.44
C GLY A 235 -1.06 24.34 35.84
N PRO A 236 -1.86 25.42 35.92
CA PRO A 236 -3.18 25.49 35.27
C PRO A 236 -3.12 25.85 33.78
N LYS A 237 -1.94 26.15 33.23
CA LYS A 237 -1.76 26.54 31.82
C LYS A 237 -1.15 25.41 31.02
N GLU A 238 -1.37 25.44 29.72
CA GLU A 238 -0.69 24.59 28.75
C GLU A 238 0.26 25.42 27.90
N LYS A 239 1.49 24.94 27.74
CA LYS A 239 2.48 25.48 26.82
C LYS A 239 2.47 24.61 25.56
N LYS A 240 2.31 25.23 24.41
CA LYS A 240 2.35 24.56 23.10
C LYS A 240 3.78 24.52 22.56
N HIS A 241 4.14 23.41 21.95
CA HIS A 241 5.43 23.19 21.30
C HIS A 241 5.18 22.81 19.83
N PRO A 242 5.03 23.78 18.91
CA PRO A 242 4.75 23.49 17.50
C PRO A 242 5.95 22.84 16.82
N LEU A 243 5.69 21.97 15.84
CA LEU A 243 6.73 21.35 15.02
C LEU A 243 7.41 22.43 14.14
N PRO A 244 8.75 22.56 14.18
CA PRO A 244 9.47 23.46 13.28
C PRO A 244 9.19 23.12 11.81
N GLN A 245 8.85 24.13 11.02
CA GLN A 245 8.62 23.99 9.58
C GLN A 245 9.93 24.20 8.82
N THR A 246 10.12 23.43 7.76
CA THR A 246 11.23 23.65 6.82
C THR A 246 11.14 25.04 6.18
N ASP A 247 12.28 25.73 6.11
CA ASP A 247 12.38 27.01 5.41
C ASP A 247 12.55 26.83 3.89
N GLN A 248 12.24 27.89 3.13
CA GLN A 248 12.27 27.88 1.67
C GLN A 248 13.62 27.46 1.08
N ASN A 249 14.76 27.85 1.68
CA ASN A 249 16.07 27.50 1.14
C ASN A 249 16.36 26.01 1.36
N THR A 250 16.08 25.51 2.57
CA THR A 250 16.22 24.09 2.89
C THR A 250 15.31 23.24 1.98
N TRP A 251 14.06 23.67 1.76
CA TRP A 251 13.15 22.99 0.84
C TRP A 251 13.72 22.93 -0.58
N ARG A 252 14.26 24.05 -1.09
CA ARG A 252 14.82 24.11 -2.44
C ARG A 252 16.00 23.16 -2.64
N LEU A 253 16.85 23.04 -1.63
CA LEU A 253 17.98 22.10 -1.66
C LEU A 253 17.51 20.64 -1.59
N ALA A 254 16.42 20.37 -0.87
CA ALA A 254 15.85 19.04 -0.71
C ALA A 254 15.00 18.58 -1.92
N ARG A 255 14.48 19.51 -2.73
CA ARG A 255 13.51 19.26 -3.82
C ARG A 255 13.96 19.82 -5.18
N PRO A 256 15.16 19.48 -5.68
CA PRO A 256 15.67 20.02 -6.95
C PRO A 256 14.80 19.65 -8.16
N ASP A 257 14.21 18.46 -8.19
CA ASP A 257 13.35 18.02 -9.30
C ASP A 257 12.05 18.81 -9.40
N ASP A 258 11.46 19.20 -8.27
CA ASP A 258 10.25 20.02 -8.27
C ASP A 258 10.54 21.41 -8.86
N ILE A 259 11.69 21.98 -8.51
CA ILE A 259 12.16 23.25 -9.09
C ILE A 259 12.36 23.09 -10.59
N ALA A 260 13.00 21.99 -11.02
CA ALA A 260 13.21 21.70 -12.44
C ALA A 260 11.89 21.54 -13.21
N ASN A 261 10.85 21.00 -12.54
CA ASN A 261 9.50 20.87 -13.08
C ASN A 261 8.66 22.15 -12.96
N GLY A 262 9.26 23.27 -12.55
CA GLY A 262 8.59 24.57 -12.48
C GLY A 262 7.62 24.71 -11.32
N ILE A 263 7.72 23.88 -10.28
CA ILE A 263 6.94 24.00 -9.04
C ILE A 263 7.68 24.98 -8.12
N PRO A 264 7.17 26.22 -7.94
CA PRO A 264 7.83 27.19 -7.09
C PRO A 264 7.63 26.83 -5.61
N PRO A 265 8.64 27.03 -4.75
CA PRO A 265 8.47 26.86 -3.32
C PRO A 265 7.66 28.02 -2.74
N ASP A 266 6.51 27.71 -2.13
CA ASP A 266 5.74 28.68 -1.35
C ASP A 266 5.84 28.35 0.14
N GLN A 267 6.52 29.22 0.90
CA GLN A 267 6.64 29.10 2.35
C GLN A 267 5.26 29.11 3.02
N ALA A 268 4.30 29.85 2.44
CA ALA A 268 2.93 29.91 2.93
C ALA A 268 2.17 28.60 2.72
N GLU A 269 2.68 27.67 1.91
CA GLU A 269 2.06 26.36 1.63
C GLU A 269 2.75 25.19 2.35
N ILE A 270 3.97 25.37 2.87
CA ILE A 270 4.62 24.35 3.71
C ILE A 270 3.78 24.06 4.96
N ASN A 271 3.42 22.79 5.15
CA ASN A 271 2.51 22.34 6.22
C ASN A 271 2.87 20.95 6.72
N GLU A 272 4.03 20.86 7.35
CA GLU A 272 4.58 19.64 7.93
C GLU A 272 3.99 19.41 9.31
N GLN A 273 3.55 18.18 9.57
CA GLN A 273 2.83 17.81 10.78
C GLN A 273 3.51 16.62 11.46
N ILE A 274 3.29 16.49 12.77
CA ILE A 274 3.56 15.24 13.49
C ILE A 274 2.60 14.19 12.90
N GLY A 275 3.19 13.13 12.33
CA GLY A 275 2.46 12.01 11.76
C GLY A 275 2.50 10.79 12.68
N PRO A 276 2.72 9.58 12.15
CA PRO A 276 2.75 8.37 12.97
C PRO A 276 3.83 8.49 14.04
N HIS A 277 3.49 8.08 15.26
CA HIS A 277 4.33 8.29 16.43
C HIS A 277 4.36 7.05 17.36
N GLN A 278 5.43 6.94 18.14
CA GLN A 278 5.63 5.89 19.13
C GLN A 278 6.36 6.49 20.35
N LEU A 279 5.99 6.06 21.56
CA LEU A 279 6.77 6.36 22.75
C LEU A 279 7.92 5.36 22.92
N GLU A 280 9.10 5.89 23.22
CA GLU A 280 10.27 5.11 23.64
C GLU A 280 11.06 5.94 24.65
N ASP A 281 11.45 5.35 25.78
CA ASP A 281 12.28 5.98 26.82
C ASP A 281 11.81 7.38 27.25
N GLY A 282 10.48 7.57 27.34
CA GLY A 282 9.85 8.82 27.75
C GLY A 282 9.90 9.94 26.69
N ARG A 283 10.33 9.64 25.47
CA ARG A 283 10.34 10.51 24.30
C ARG A 283 9.21 10.13 23.35
N LEU A 284 8.66 11.13 22.67
CA LEU A 284 7.73 10.93 21.57
C LEU A 284 8.52 10.94 20.26
N TRP A 285 8.74 9.75 19.69
CA TRP A 285 9.26 9.61 18.33
C TRP A 285 8.13 9.73 17.33
N PHE A 286 8.41 10.35 16.18
CA PHE A 286 7.43 10.56 15.13
C PHE A 286 8.07 10.65 13.74
N GLY A 287 7.29 10.33 12.72
CA GLY A 287 7.57 10.71 11.34
C GLY A 287 6.85 11.99 10.96
N LYS A 288 7.43 12.80 10.06
CA LYS A 288 6.77 13.96 9.47
C LYS A 288 5.77 13.49 8.42
N THR A 289 4.59 14.10 8.41
CA THR A 289 3.60 13.95 7.33
C THR A 289 3.21 15.32 6.78
N PHE A 290 2.94 15.38 5.48
CA PHE A 290 2.49 16.57 4.78
C PHE A 290 1.71 16.15 3.54
N TYR A 291 0.76 16.98 3.10
CA TYR A 291 0.10 16.77 1.81
C TYR A 291 0.99 17.35 0.72
N ASN A 292 1.19 16.58 -0.35
CA ASN A 292 2.05 16.91 -1.48
C ASN A 292 1.18 16.96 -2.76
N GLY A 293 0.27 17.92 -2.80
CA GLY A 293 -0.72 18.15 -3.84
C GLY A 293 -1.28 19.58 -3.76
N GLU A 294 -1.82 20.10 -4.86
CA GLU A 294 -2.49 21.43 -4.91
C GLU A 294 -1.68 22.61 -4.35
N GLY A 295 -0.34 22.57 -4.49
CA GLY A 295 0.56 23.61 -3.99
C GLY A 295 1.08 23.38 -2.56
N LEU A 296 0.52 22.42 -1.81
CA LEU A 296 1.03 22.00 -0.51
C LEU A 296 2.26 21.11 -0.69
N SER A 297 3.27 21.33 0.15
CA SER A 297 4.48 20.51 0.16
C SER A 297 5.18 20.50 1.53
N GLY A 298 6.26 19.76 1.61
CA GLY A 298 7.13 19.66 2.78
C GLY A 298 8.39 18.87 2.45
N VAL A 299 9.28 18.79 3.41
CA VAL A 299 10.45 17.93 3.37
C VAL A 299 10.24 16.82 4.39
N GLY A 300 10.26 15.58 3.90
CA GLY A 300 10.13 14.40 4.75
C GLY A 300 11.22 14.31 5.80
N GLY A 301 10.90 13.64 6.89
CA GLY A 301 11.82 13.52 8.02
C GLY A 301 11.16 12.77 9.16
N PHE A 302 11.90 12.58 10.23
CA PHE A 302 11.46 11.93 11.44
C PHE A 302 12.28 12.48 12.61
N GLY A 303 11.89 12.16 13.83
CA GLY A 303 12.59 12.68 14.98
C GLY A 303 11.89 12.36 16.28
N TYR A 304 12.30 13.05 17.33
CA TYR A 304 11.65 12.98 18.62
C TYR A 304 11.54 14.34 19.30
N PHE A 305 10.57 14.46 20.19
CA PHE A 305 10.50 15.56 21.14
C PHE A 305 11.27 15.21 22.41
N ASP A 306 12.33 15.96 22.71
CA ASP A 306 13.10 15.82 23.94
C ASP A 306 12.43 16.58 25.08
N THR A 307 12.00 15.85 26.10
CA THR A 307 11.26 16.40 27.25
C THR A 307 12.16 17.10 28.27
N GLY A 308 13.49 16.95 28.18
CA GLY A 308 14.46 17.64 29.01
C GLY A 308 14.86 19.01 28.46
N THR A 309 15.01 19.13 27.14
CA THR A 309 15.33 20.40 26.47
C THR A 309 14.10 21.14 25.94
N HIS A 310 12.96 20.47 25.86
CA HIS A 310 11.70 20.97 25.29
C HIS A 310 11.86 21.35 23.81
N THR A 311 12.66 20.57 23.07
CA THR A 311 12.97 20.80 21.66
C THR A 311 12.76 19.56 20.83
N TYR A 312 12.51 19.76 19.54
CA TYR A 312 12.49 18.70 18.54
C TYR A 312 13.90 18.39 18.07
N HIS A 313 14.25 17.11 18.00
CA HIS A 313 15.43 16.60 17.31
C HIS A 313 14.98 15.95 16.02
N LEU A 314 15.35 16.55 14.88
CA LEU A 314 14.85 16.16 13.56
C LEU A 314 15.98 15.58 12.71
N TYR A 315 15.66 14.50 12.01
CA TYR A 315 16.49 13.84 11.01
C TYR A 315 15.76 13.90 9.67
N SER A 316 16.49 14.19 8.61
CA SER A 316 15.96 14.28 7.25
C SER A 316 17.05 13.86 6.26
N PRO A 317 17.33 12.55 6.15
CA PRO A 317 18.24 12.05 5.13
C PRO A 317 17.62 12.23 3.72
N PRO A 318 18.43 12.34 2.65
CA PRO A 318 17.91 12.62 1.30
C PRO A 318 16.85 11.64 0.80
N GLU A 319 16.93 10.38 1.23
CA GLU A 319 16.02 9.29 0.87
C GLU A 319 14.57 9.56 1.30
N ILE A 320 14.35 10.37 2.34
CA ILE A 320 13.00 10.68 2.85
C ILE A 320 12.46 12.02 2.36
N TYR A 321 13.27 12.91 1.77
CA TYR A 321 12.85 14.27 1.43
C TYR A 321 11.51 14.36 0.70
N ARG A 322 11.21 13.36 -0.14
CA ARG A 322 10.01 13.34 -0.95
C ARG A 322 8.77 12.71 -0.35
N TYR A 323 8.92 12.12 0.82
CA TYR A 323 7.93 11.24 1.36
C TYR A 323 7.43 11.74 2.71
N SER A 324 6.13 11.60 2.90
CA SER A 324 5.56 11.54 4.23
C SER A 324 5.85 10.18 4.85
N VAL A 325 5.76 10.09 6.18
CA VAL A 325 5.79 8.83 6.91
C VAL A 325 4.36 8.39 7.21
N SER A 326 3.99 7.17 6.82
CA SER A 326 2.67 6.57 7.09
C SER A 326 2.66 5.65 8.29
N SER A 327 3.82 5.11 8.69
CA SER A 327 3.96 4.28 9.88
C SER A 327 5.38 4.33 10.43
N ILE A 328 5.54 4.20 11.74
CA ILE A 328 6.82 4.16 12.44
C ILE A 328 6.88 2.95 13.37
N LEU A 329 8.04 2.30 13.44
CA LEU A 329 8.40 1.38 14.52
C LEU A 329 9.79 1.78 15.06
N VAL A 330 9.85 2.06 16.35
CA VAL A 330 11.10 2.41 17.05
C VAL A 330 11.58 1.18 17.83
N ASP A 331 12.71 0.63 17.41
CA ASP A 331 13.47 -0.39 18.12
C ASP A 331 14.72 0.23 18.78
N PRO A 332 15.37 -0.46 19.74
CA PRO A 332 16.58 0.04 20.39
C PRO A 332 17.72 0.40 19.43
N ASP A 333 17.93 -0.40 18.37
CA ASP A 333 19.02 -0.17 17.41
C ASP A 333 18.56 0.51 16.10
N PHE A 334 17.28 0.36 15.73
CA PHE A 334 16.78 0.77 14.43
C PHE A 334 15.45 1.53 14.54
N ILE A 335 15.24 2.47 13.61
CA ILE A 335 13.94 3.10 13.41
C ILE A 335 13.46 2.73 12.01
N TRP A 336 12.25 2.20 11.93
CA TRP A 336 11.62 1.79 10.68
C TRP A 336 10.54 2.78 10.31
N LEU A 337 10.57 3.27 9.08
CA LEU A 337 9.65 4.26 8.55
C LEU A 337 9.02 3.72 7.27
N ALA A 338 7.71 3.55 7.26
CA ALA A 338 6.97 3.35 6.02
C ALA A 338 6.79 4.70 5.34
N LEU A 339 7.24 4.81 4.11
CA LEU A 339 7.24 6.04 3.33
C LEU A 339 6.10 6.04 2.31
N TYR A 340 5.52 7.21 2.06
CA TYR A 340 4.50 7.37 1.03
C TYR A 340 4.45 8.80 0.49
N HIS A 341 4.07 8.92 -0.77
CA HIS A 341 3.67 10.18 -1.38
C HIS A 341 2.19 10.39 -1.11
N ARG A 342 1.84 11.47 -0.40
CA ARG A 342 0.45 11.82 -0.06
C ARG A 342 -0.06 12.88 -1.03
N GLY A 343 -0.62 12.48 -2.16
CA GLY A 343 -1.07 13.40 -3.22
C GLY A 343 -2.59 13.49 -3.36
N GLU A 344 -3.04 14.40 -4.22
CA GLU A 344 -4.46 14.64 -4.54
C GLU A 344 -5.16 13.40 -5.13
N TYR A 345 -4.48 12.71 -6.05
CA TYR A 345 -5.01 11.55 -6.77
C TYR A 345 -4.77 10.22 -6.07
N GLY A 346 -4.31 10.26 -4.82
CA GLY A 346 -4.08 9.07 -4.00
C GLY A 346 -2.67 9.01 -3.40
N ASN A 347 -2.47 7.92 -2.67
CA ASN A 347 -1.25 7.66 -1.94
C ASN A 347 -0.40 6.61 -2.66
N ASN A 348 0.88 6.91 -2.91
CA ASN A 348 1.81 5.98 -3.54
C ASN A 348 2.93 5.59 -2.57
N SER A 349 3.39 4.34 -2.62
CA SER A 349 4.46 3.90 -1.73
C SER A 349 5.80 4.58 -2.03
N GLY A 350 6.51 4.97 -0.99
CA GLY A 350 7.91 5.38 -1.04
C GLY A 350 8.87 4.27 -0.56
N GLY A 351 8.34 3.09 -0.24
CA GLY A 351 9.10 1.98 0.32
C GLY A 351 9.17 1.98 1.85
N LEU A 352 10.05 1.15 2.40
CA LEU A 352 10.34 1.04 3.82
C LEU A 352 11.78 1.47 4.08
N LEU A 353 11.98 2.45 4.94
CA LEU A 353 13.29 2.97 5.31
C LEU A 353 13.69 2.44 6.68
N ARG A 354 14.93 1.93 6.80
CA ARG A 354 15.59 1.58 8.07
C ARG A 354 16.60 2.67 8.41
N TRP A 355 16.53 3.24 9.60
CA TRP A 355 17.54 4.14 10.14
C TRP A 355 18.33 3.41 11.23
N ASP A 356 19.63 3.24 11.02
CA ASP A 356 20.55 2.75 12.04
C ASP A 356 20.90 3.89 13.02
N ARG A 357 20.52 3.74 14.29
CA ARG A 357 20.70 4.80 15.31
C ARG A 357 22.17 5.05 15.67
N LYS A 358 23.08 4.10 15.38
CA LYS A 358 24.50 4.21 15.69
C LYS A 358 25.32 4.60 14.47
N ALA A 359 25.04 3.98 13.34
CA ALA A 359 25.81 4.18 12.11
C ALA A 359 25.22 5.26 11.20
N GLU A 360 23.99 5.73 11.48
CA GLU A 360 23.25 6.69 10.65
C GLU A 360 23.10 6.24 9.19
N GLN A 361 23.06 4.92 8.98
CA GLN A 361 22.81 4.32 7.67
C GLN A 361 21.31 4.26 7.39
N VAL A 362 20.96 4.44 6.11
CA VAL A 362 19.58 4.62 5.66
C VAL A 362 19.15 3.60 4.58
N PRO A 363 19.21 2.27 4.81
CA PRO A 363 18.72 1.32 3.82
C PRO A 363 17.25 1.56 3.46
N LEU A 364 16.98 1.62 2.15
CA LEU A 364 15.63 1.76 1.60
C LEU A 364 15.22 0.46 0.89
N PHE A 365 14.14 -0.15 1.37
CA PHE A 365 13.56 -1.36 0.80
C PHE A 365 12.41 -1.00 -0.12
N SER A 366 12.46 -1.49 -1.36
CA SER A 366 11.39 -1.30 -2.33
C SER A 366 10.14 -2.06 -1.90
N VAL A 367 9.05 -1.33 -1.65
CA VAL A 367 7.72 -1.88 -1.37
C VAL A 367 6.74 -1.20 -2.33
N SER A 368 5.89 -1.97 -3.01
CA SER A 368 4.98 -1.45 -4.04
C SER A 368 3.65 -0.93 -3.50
N THR A 369 3.39 -1.09 -2.21
CA THR A 369 2.13 -0.75 -1.55
C THR A 369 2.37 0.16 -0.36
N VAL A 370 1.36 0.97 -0.02
CA VAL A 370 1.42 1.86 1.14
C VAL A 370 1.23 1.04 2.41
N ILE A 371 2.26 1.03 3.25
CA ILE A 371 2.24 0.42 4.58
C ILE A 371 1.63 1.40 5.57
N ASN A 372 0.63 0.97 6.33
CA ASN A 372 -0.03 1.80 7.34
C ASN A 372 0.33 1.38 8.78
N LYS A 373 0.85 0.17 8.97
CA LYS A 373 1.19 -0.39 10.29
C LYS A 373 2.45 -1.24 10.20
N ILE A 374 3.31 -1.17 11.21
CA ILE A 374 4.52 -1.98 11.32
C ILE A 374 4.52 -2.65 12.69
N VAL A 375 4.86 -3.94 12.75
CA VAL A 375 5.06 -4.67 13.99
C VAL A 375 6.23 -5.64 13.86
N ARG A 376 7.05 -5.74 14.90
CA ARG A 376 8.10 -6.75 15.00
C ARG A 376 7.56 -8.02 15.64
N HIS A 377 7.89 -9.17 15.07
CA HIS A 377 7.61 -10.46 15.68
C HIS A 377 8.72 -11.46 15.32
N GLY A 378 9.41 -11.96 16.34
CA GLY A 378 10.60 -12.78 16.14
C GLY A 378 11.70 -12.01 15.40
N ASP A 379 12.24 -12.63 14.35
CA ASP A 379 13.29 -12.11 13.49
C ASP A 379 12.78 -11.23 12.33
N ALA A 380 11.47 -11.06 12.20
CA ALA A 380 10.85 -10.41 11.06
C ALA A 380 10.06 -9.16 11.43
N LEU A 381 9.90 -8.28 10.45
CA LEU A 381 8.89 -7.23 10.47
C LEU A 381 7.70 -7.66 9.64
N TYR A 382 6.53 -7.49 10.23
CA TYR A 382 5.25 -7.66 9.55
C TYR A 382 4.59 -6.30 9.43
N MET A 383 4.07 -6.02 8.25
CA MET A 383 3.60 -4.70 7.87
C MET A 383 2.20 -4.82 7.30
N GLY A 384 1.28 -4.07 7.90
CA GLY A 384 -0.06 -3.90 7.35
C GLY A 384 -0.04 -2.94 6.18
N ALA A 385 -0.65 -3.32 5.07
CA ALA A 385 -0.75 -2.50 3.87
C ALA A 385 -2.20 -2.34 3.40
N VAL A 386 -2.41 -1.39 2.50
CA VAL A 386 -3.73 -1.09 1.93
C VAL A 386 -4.31 -2.22 1.07
N ASP A 387 -3.49 -3.18 0.66
CA ASP A 387 -3.86 -4.31 -0.21
C ASP A 387 -3.33 -5.66 0.30
N GLY A 388 -2.91 -5.75 1.56
CA GLY A 388 -2.41 -7.01 2.12
C GLY A 388 -1.41 -6.85 3.26
N ILE A 389 -0.52 -7.83 3.37
CA ILE A 389 0.55 -7.89 4.38
C ILE A 389 1.90 -7.95 3.67
N VAL A 390 2.86 -7.16 4.14
CA VAL A 390 4.25 -7.21 3.68
C VAL A 390 5.11 -7.74 4.82
N VAL A 391 6.05 -8.63 4.52
CA VAL A 391 6.99 -9.20 5.48
C VAL A 391 8.41 -8.88 5.05
N LEU A 392 9.22 -8.37 5.97
CA LEU A 392 10.67 -8.24 5.81
C LEU A 392 11.35 -9.26 6.73
N ARG A 393 12.14 -10.15 6.16
CA ARG A 393 13.03 -11.08 6.87
C ARG A 393 14.34 -11.19 6.11
N ASP A 394 15.48 -11.14 6.81
CA ASP A 394 16.81 -11.23 6.20
C ASP A 394 17.02 -10.28 5.01
N ASP A 395 16.56 -9.02 5.18
CA ASP A 395 16.57 -7.98 4.14
C ASP A 395 15.78 -8.34 2.85
N GLN A 396 14.96 -9.39 2.87
CA GLN A 396 14.06 -9.80 1.78
C GLN A 396 12.62 -9.37 2.06
N ILE A 397 12.02 -8.68 1.08
CA ILE A 397 10.60 -8.29 1.10
C ILE A 397 9.78 -9.38 0.41
N GLN A 398 8.75 -9.85 1.10
CA GLN A 398 7.70 -10.68 0.52
C GLN A 398 6.33 -10.08 0.81
N SER A 399 5.53 -9.91 -0.23
CA SER A 399 4.17 -9.37 -0.12
C SER A 399 3.13 -10.47 -0.24
N TYR A 400 2.04 -10.34 0.50
CA TYR A 400 0.92 -11.28 0.56
C TYR A 400 -0.41 -10.54 0.43
N PHE A 401 -1.42 -11.21 -0.12
CA PHE A 401 -2.78 -10.70 -0.21
C PHE A 401 -3.79 -11.80 0.09
N VAL A 402 -5.03 -11.41 0.39
CA VAL A 402 -6.12 -12.35 0.56
C VAL A 402 -6.70 -12.70 -0.81
N ASP A 403 -6.62 -13.98 -1.14
CA ASP A 403 -7.17 -14.59 -2.32
C ASP A 403 -8.43 -15.40 -1.99
N ARG A 404 -9.29 -15.60 -2.99
CA ARG A 404 -10.50 -16.41 -2.87
C ARG A 404 -10.40 -17.61 -3.83
N ASP A 405 -10.58 -18.81 -3.30
CA ASP A 405 -10.55 -20.03 -4.11
C ASP A 405 -11.86 -20.24 -4.90
N THR A 406 -11.90 -21.27 -5.74
CA THR A 406 -13.07 -21.57 -6.57
C THR A 406 -14.31 -22.01 -5.77
N ASP A 407 -14.09 -22.47 -4.53
CA ASP A 407 -15.13 -22.90 -3.58
C ASP A 407 -15.62 -21.73 -2.72
N GLY A 408 -15.01 -20.55 -2.88
CA GLY A 408 -15.37 -19.33 -2.20
C GLY A 408 -14.67 -19.11 -0.86
N ARG A 409 -13.69 -19.96 -0.49
CA ARG A 409 -12.90 -19.82 0.75
C ARG A 409 -11.77 -18.82 0.56
N TYR A 410 -11.48 -18.08 1.63
CA TYR A 410 -10.38 -17.14 1.65
C TYR A 410 -9.08 -17.80 2.15
N GLN A 411 -7.99 -17.41 1.52
CA GLN A 411 -6.63 -17.83 1.87
C GLN A 411 -5.69 -16.63 1.72
N ILE A 412 -4.63 -16.59 2.51
CA ILE A 412 -3.56 -15.61 2.30
C ILE A 412 -2.47 -16.26 1.46
N VAL A 413 -2.07 -15.60 0.38
CA VAL A 413 -1.11 -16.12 -0.58
C VAL A 413 -0.05 -15.08 -0.89
N ALA A 414 1.15 -15.56 -1.23
CA ALA A 414 2.21 -14.70 -1.70
C ALA A 414 1.87 -14.09 -3.07
N ARG A 415 2.30 -12.84 -3.29
CA ARG A 415 2.39 -12.26 -4.62
C ARG A 415 3.53 -12.96 -5.36
N GLU A 416 3.22 -13.58 -6.49
CA GLU A 416 4.17 -14.36 -7.29
C GLU A 416 4.08 -13.96 -8.76
N GLY A 417 5.25 -13.91 -9.41
CA GLY A 417 5.34 -13.63 -10.84
C GLY A 417 5.03 -12.18 -11.22
N THR A 418 4.98 -11.26 -10.26
CA THR A 418 4.82 -9.83 -10.51
C THR A 418 6.15 -9.25 -11.00
N SER A 419 6.38 -9.18 -12.32
CA SER A 419 7.49 -8.38 -12.85
C SER A 419 7.17 -6.90 -12.66
N ARG A 420 8.18 -6.14 -12.21
CA ARG A 420 8.13 -4.68 -12.01
C ARG A 420 7.68 -3.92 -13.25
#